data_AF-Q0S087-F1
#
_entry.id   AF-Q0S087-F1
#
_cell.length_a   1.000
_cell.length_b   1.000
_cell.length_c   1.000
_cell.angle_alpha   90.00
_cell.angle_beta   90.00
_cell.angle_gamma   90.00
#
_symmetry.space_group_name_H-M   'P 1'
#
loop_
_entity.id
_entity.type
_entity.pdbx_description
1 polymer ?
#
loop_
_entity_poly.entity_id
_entity_poly.type
_entity_poly.pdbx_seq_one_letter_code
_entity_poly.pdbx_strand_id
1 'polypeptide(L)'
;MGPDRDLETALRALPGIGQRKATKLIARKRPWLYPIWDSVVSEVLGTERAHLNPVREALRTDDGALHRRLLSLRGEAGLPEEISALWVFDVIAWMDGKDHEPG
;
A
#
# COMPACT_ATOMS: atom_id res chain seq x y z
N MET A 1 -5.23 18.80 -7.86
CA MET A 1 -6.01 17.87 -7.01
C MET A 1 -6.18 16.61 -7.85
N GLY A 2 -5.68 15.46 -7.38
CA GLY A 2 -5.64 14.24 -8.19
C GLY A 2 -7.01 13.54 -8.26
N PRO A 3 -7.27 12.76 -9.32
CA PRO A 3 -8.53 12.04 -9.54
C PRO A 3 -8.85 11.00 -8.44
N ASP A 4 -7.88 10.70 -7.58
CA ASP A 4 -7.99 9.79 -6.45
C ASP A 4 -8.76 10.38 -5.25
N ARG A 5 -8.56 11.67 -4.95
CA ARG A 5 -9.32 12.34 -3.87
C ARG A 5 -10.80 12.45 -4.19
N ASP A 6 -11.13 12.63 -5.46
CA ASP A 6 -12.53 12.76 -5.90
C ASP A 6 -13.26 11.41 -5.76
N LEU A 7 -12.58 10.31 -6.09
CA LEU A 7 -13.11 8.95 -5.90
C LEU A 7 -13.26 8.58 -4.43
N GLU A 8 -12.28 8.93 -3.58
CA GLU A 8 -12.39 8.72 -2.12
C GLU A 8 -13.57 9.51 -1.54
N THR A 9 -13.73 10.77 -1.96
CA THR A 9 -14.84 11.64 -1.53
C THR A 9 -16.19 11.06 -1.95
N ALA A 10 -16.31 10.60 -3.19
CA ALA A 10 -17.53 9.97 -3.69
C ALA A 10 -17.89 8.69 -2.92
N LEU A 11 -16.91 7.85 -2.61
CA LEU A 11 -17.13 6.63 -1.81
C LEU A 11 -17.56 6.97 -0.38
N ARG A 12 -16.97 8.00 0.23
CA ARG A 12 -17.30 8.44 1.59
C ARG A 12 -18.68 9.08 1.72
N ALA A 13 -19.30 9.48 0.61
CA ALA A 13 -20.69 9.95 0.58
C ALA A 13 -21.71 8.80 0.70
N LEU A 14 -21.28 7.53 0.54
CA LEU A 14 -22.16 6.37 0.65
C LEU A 14 -22.41 6.01 2.13
N PRO A 15 -23.65 5.66 2.53
CA PRO A 15 -23.96 5.22 3.88
C PRO A 15 -23.10 4.03 4.30
N GLY A 16 -22.46 4.13 5.48
CA GLY A 16 -21.65 3.05 6.04
C GLY A 16 -20.24 2.91 5.48
N ILE A 17 -19.79 3.82 4.60
CA ILE A 17 -18.44 3.85 4.02
C ILE A 17 -17.62 4.99 4.61
N GLY A 18 -16.82 4.67 5.64
CA GLY A 18 -15.80 5.59 6.17
C GLY A 18 -14.50 5.54 5.36
N GLN A 19 -13.55 6.44 5.66
CA GLN A 19 -12.26 6.58 4.97
C GLN A 19 -11.55 5.23 4.77
N ARG A 20 -11.42 4.42 5.82
CA ARG A 20 -10.79 3.08 5.75
C ARG A 20 -11.45 2.14 4.73
N LYS A 21 -12.79 2.13 4.65
CA LYS A 21 -13.52 1.28 3.69
C LYS A 21 -13.38 1.82 2.26
N ALA A 22 -13.40 3.14 2.09
CA ALA A 22 -13.19 3.80 0.80
C ALA A 22 -11.79 3.48 0.23
N THR A 23 -10.74 3.67 1.03
CA THR A 23 -9.36 3.37 0.60
C THR A 23 -9.17 1.88 0.27
N LYS A 24 -9.72 0.96 1.07
CA LYS A 24 -9.70 -0.47 0.77
C LYS A 24 -10.41 -0.82 -0.55
N LEU A 25 -11.55 -0.18 -0.83
CA LEU A 25 -12.27 -0.39 -2.10
C LEU A 25 -11.49 0.13 -3.30
N ILE A 26 -10.85 1.31 -3.18
CA ILE A 26 -10.00 1.87 -4.23
C ILE A 26 -8.79 0.96 -4.47
N ALA A 27 -8.09 0.53 -3.41
CA ALA A 27 -6.96 -0.37 -3.53
C ALA A 27 -7.34 -1.73 -4.16
N ARG A 28 -8.52 -2.27 -3.82
CA ARG A 28 -9.03 -3.53 -4.40
C ARG A 28 -9.41 -3.42 -5.88
N LYS A 29 -9.97 -2.28 -6.30
CA LYS A 29 -10.47 -2.07 -7.68
C LYS A 29 -9.46 -1.41 -8.60
N ARG A 30 -8.48 -0.70 -8.03
CA ARG A 30 -7.43 0.04 -8.73
C ARG A 30 -6.09 -0.11 -7.99
N PRO A 31 -5.54 -1.34 -7.95
CA PRO A 31 -4.31 -1.64 -7.21
C PRO A 31 -3.08 -0.83 -7.68
N TRP A 32 -3.13 -0.30 -8.90
CA TRP A 32 -2.10 0.55 -9.51
C TRP A 32 -2.11 2.01 -9.01
N LEU A 33 -3.19 2.44 -8.34
CA LEU A 33 -3.40 3.84 -7.92
C LEU A 33 -3.26 4.04 -6.41
N TYR A 34 -3.54 3.01 -5.62
CA TYR A 34 -3.41 3.03 -4.17
C TYR A 34 -2.85 1.69 -3.66
N PRO A 35 -1.83 1.70 -2.78
CA PRO A 35 -1.48 0.50 -2.04
C PRO A 35 -2.69 -0.01 -1.23
N ILE A 36 -2.74 -1.31 -0.91
CA ILE A 36 -3.70 -1.90 0.03
C ILE A 36 -3.27 -1.50 1.45
N TRP A 37 -3.17 -0.19 1.66
CA TRP A 37 -2.79 0.40 2.91
C TRP A 37 -3.93 0.21 3.89
N ASP A 38 -3.70 -0.59 4.92
CA ASP A 38 -4.65 -0.76 6.00
C ASP A 38 -4.01 -0.57 7.37
N SER A 39 -4.80 -0.81 8.41
CA SER A 39 -4.35 -0.62 9.79
C SER A 39 -3.15 -1.51 10.12
N VAL A 40 -3.07 -2.72 9.54
CA VAL A 40 -1.97 -3.66 9.78
C VAL A 40 -0.69 -3.10 9.17
N VAL A 41 -0.73 -2.66 7.91
CA VAL A 41 0.43 -2.05 7.24
C VAL A 41 0.85 -0.74 7.93
N SER A 42 -0.12 0.05 8.40
CA SER A 42 0.18 1.31 9.10
C SER A 42 0.89 1.08 10.44
N GLU A 43 0.50 0.04 11.16
CA GLU A 43 1.09 -0.38 12.44
C GLU A 43 2.50 -0.93 12.24
N VAL A 44 2.68 -1.86 11.29
CA VAL A 44 3.99 -2.43 10.91
C VAL A 44 4.99 -1.34 10.52
N LEU A 45 4.53 -0.32 9.79
CA LEU A 45 5.40 0.74 9.30
C LEU A 45 5.54 1.94 10.25
N GLY A 46 4.78 1.99 11.36
CA GLY A 46 4.77 3.12 12.29
C GLY A 46 4.34 4.45 11.66
N THR A 47 3.51 4.41 10.61
CA THR A 47 3.23 5.55 9.72
C THR A 47 1.86 6.20 9.97
N GLU A 48 1.31 6.06 11.18
CA GLU A 48 -0.06 6.47 11.52
C GLU A 48 -0.40 7.95 11.24
N ARG A 49 0.59 8.84 11.08
CA ARG A 49 0.39 10.29 10.89
C ARG A 49 0.91 10.87 9.58
N ALA A 50 1.72 10.15 8.81
CA ALA A 50 2.31 10.64 7.56
C ALA A 50 2.45 9.48 6.56
N HIS A 51 1.39 9.21 5.81
CA HIS A 51 1.19 7.94 5.13
C HIS A 51 2.05 7.67 3.89
N LEU A 52 2.39 8.68 3.07
CA LEU A 52 3.01 8.44 1.76
C LEU A 52 4.48 8.86 1.68
N ASN A 53 4.89 9.90 2.39
CA ASN A 53 6.25 10.44 2.27
C ASN A 53 7.34 9.50 2.82
N PRO A 54 7.20 8.88 4.01
CA PRO A 54 8.26 8.05 4.58
C PRO A 54 8.56 6.80 3.75
N VAL A 55 7.53 6.10 3.25
CA VAL A 55 7.73 4.94 2.36
C VAL A 55 8.28 5.37 1.00
N ARG A 56 7.81 6.52 0.50
CA ARG A 56 8.30 7.09 -0.75
C ARG A 56 9.78 7.51 -0.66
N GLU A 57 10.23 7.97 0.51
CA GLU A 57 11.63 8.22 0.82
C GLU A 57 12.40 6.91 0.96
N ALA A 58 11.94 5.95 1.77
CA ALA A 58 12.59 4.65 1.97
C ALA A 58 12.82 3.87 0.66
N LEU A 59 11.91 3.98 -0.31
CA LEU A 59 12.07 3.38 -1.63
C LEU A 59 13.10 4.09 -2.52
N ARG A 60 13.50 5.33 -2.20
CA ARG A 60 14.48 6.15 -2.93
C ARG A 60 15.83 6.28 -2.23
N THR A 61 15.89 6.10 -0.91
CA THR A 61 17.16 6.08 -0.16
C THR A 61 18.07 4.94 -0.62
N ASP A 62 19.36 5.05 -0.32
CA ASP A 62 20.38 4.05 -0.65
C ASP A 62 20.35 3.63 -2.13
N ASP A 63 20.23 4.63 -3.02
CA ASP A 63 20.14 4.45 -4.47
C ASP A 63 19.01 3.48 -4.87
N GLY A 64 17.91 3.46 -4.10
CA GLY A 64 16.78 2.57 -4.34
C GLY A 64 17.07 1.10 -4.06
N ALA A 65 17.98 0.77 -3.13
CA ALA A 65 18.30 -0.61 -2.76
C ALA A 65 17.05 -1.44 -2.40
N LEU A 66 16.13 -0.87 -1.60
CA LEU A 66 14.85 -1.52 -1.27
C LEU A 66 14.00 -1.76 -2.52
N HIS A 67 13.90 -0.76 -3.40
CA HIS A 67 13.15 -0.89 -4.65
C HIS A 67 13.69 -2.03 -5.54
N ARG A 68 15.03 -2.10 -5.71
CA ARG A 68 15.67 -3.19 -6.47
C ARG A 68 15.41 -4.56 -5.85
N ARG A 69 15.48 -4.67 -4.52
CA ARG A 69 15.20 -5.92 -3.82
C ARG A 69 13.75 -6.38 -4.04
N LEU A 70 12.80 -5.46 -3.99
CA LEU A 70 11.39 -5.74 -4.26
C LEU A 70 11.17 -6.20 -5.71
N LEU A 71 11.88 -5.62 -6.68
CA LEU A 71 11.84 -6.08 -8.06
C LEU A 71 12.47 -7.47 -8.26
N SER A 72 13.55 -7.80 -7.53
CA SER A 72 14.13 -9.16 -7.54
C SER A 72 13.11 -10.18 -7.03
N LEU A 73 12.51 -9.91 -5.86
CA LEU A 73 11.47 -10.76 -5.27
C LEU A 73 10.27 -10.94 -6.21
N ARG A 74 9.86 -9.88 -6.91
CA ARG A 74 8.83 -9.97 -7.95
C ARG A 74 9.21 -10.97 -9.05
N GLY A 75 10.44 -10.87 -9.55
CA GLY A 75 10.96 -11.75 -10.59
C GLY A 75 11.07 -13.20 -10.11
N GLU A 76 11.58 -13.42 -8.90
CA GLU A 76 11.68 -14.74 -8.27
C GLU A 76 10.31 -15.39 -8.05
N ALA A 77 9.29 -14.60 -7.71
CA ALA A 77 7.92 -15.06 -7.56
C ALA A 77 7.18 -15.27 -8.90
N GLY A 78 7.81 -14.97 -10.05
CA GLY A 78 7.19 -15.09 -11.37
C GLY A 78 6.02 -14.13 -11.60
N LEU A 79 6.00 -12.99 -10.89
CA LEU A 79 4.90 -12.04 -10.97
C LEU A 79 5.00 -11.15 -12.22
N PRO A 80 3.84 -10.77 -12.81
CA PRO A 80 3.78 -9.87 -13.96
C PRO A 80 4.47 -8.52 -13.72
N GLU A 81 4.96 -7.88 -14.79
CA GLU A 81 5.58 -6.55 -14.69
C GLU A 81 4.61 -5.45 -14.27
N GLU A 82 3.31 -5.67 -14.54
CA GLU A 82 2.20 -4.82 -14.08
C GLU A 82 2.18 -4.71 -12.56
N ILE A 83 2.70 -5.73 -11.84
CA ILE A 83 2.86 -5.67 -10.40
C ILE A 83 4.04 -4.75 -10.07
N SER A 84 3.71 -3.60 -9.50
CA SER A 84 4.70 -2.62 -9.07
C SER A 84 5.45 -3.09 -7.81
N ALA A 85 6.68 -2.62 -7.62
CA ALA A 85 7.45 -2.83 -6.39
C ALA A 85 6.71 -2.36 -5.14
N LEU A 86 5.87 -1.32 -5.26
CA LEU A 86 5.04 -0.83 -4.17
C LEU A 86 4.01 -1.87 -3.73
N TRP A 87 3.45 -2.61 -4.67
CA TRP A 87 2.45 -3.65 -4.39
C TRP A 87 3.09 -4.90 -3.76
N VAL A 88 4.30 -5.25 -4.20
CA VAL A 88 5.10 -6.30 -3.56
C VAL A 88 5.42 -5.92 -2.11
N PHE A 89 5.85 -4.67 -1.89
CA PHE A 89 6.12 -4.15 -0.55
C PHE A 89 4.90 -4.21 0.35
N ASP A 90 3.76 -3.76 -0.16
CA ASP A 90 2.48 -3.71 0.56
C ASP A 90 2.01 -5.11 0.97
N VAL A 91 2.09 -6.10 0.08
CA VAL A 91 1.77 -7.51 0.40
C VAL A 91 2.72 -8.08 1.45
N ILE A 92 4.02 -7.82 1.36
CA ILE A 92 5.00 -8.29 2.35
C ILE A 92 4.73 -7.65 3.72
N ALA A 93 4.51 -6.34 3.77
CA ALA A 93 4.20 -5.63 5.00
C ALA A 93 2.88 -6.12 5.63
N TRP A 94 1.89 -6.45 4.81
CA TRP A 94 0.63 -7.01 5.29
C TRP A 94 0.78 -8.44 5.85
N MET A 95 1.53 -9.31 5.16
CA MET A 95 1.81 -10.66 5.66
C MET A 95 2.58 -10.62 6.98
N ASP A 96 3.61 -9.78 7.06
CA ASP A 96 4.39 -9.59 8.28
C ASP A 96 3.50 -9.13 9.44
N GLY A 97 2.65 -8.11 9.23
CA GLY A 97 1.74 -7.66 10.29
C GLY A 97 0.65 -8.66 10.67
N LYS A 98 0.22 -9.54 9.75
CA LYS A 98 -0.74 -10.61 10.05
C LYS A 98 -0.14 -11.75 10.85
N ASP A 99 1.11 -12.10 10.60
CA ASP A 99 1.84 -13.10 11.38
C ASP A 99 2.14 -12.61 12.82
N HIS A 100 2.13 -11.29 13.04
CA HIS A 100 2.39 -10.66 14.34
C HIS A 100 1.11 -10.18 15.08
N GLU A 101 -0.10 -10.43 14.58
CA GLU A 101 -1.35 -10.14 15.33
C GLU A 101 -1.48 -11.10 16.55
N PRO A 102 -1.61 -10.61 17.80
CA PRO A 102 -1.87 -11.47 18.94
C PRO A 102 -3.29 -12.06 18.81
N GLY A 103 -3.37 -13.40 18.83
CA GLY A 103 -4.64 -14.16 18.76
C GLY A 103 -5.56 -14.00 19.95
#